data_AF-A0A7J9MDZ3-F1
#
_entry.id   AF-A0A7J9MDZ3-F1
#
_cell.length_a   1.000
_cell.length_b   1.000
_cell.length_c   1.000
_cell.angle_alpha   90.00
_cell.angle_beta   90.00
_cell.angle_gamma   90.00
#
_symmetry.space_group_name_H-M   'P 1'
#
loop_
_entity.id
_entity.type
_entity.pdbx_description
1 polymer ?
#
loop_
_entity_poly.entity_id
_entity_poly.type
_entity_poly.pdbx_seq_one_letter_code
_entity_poly.pdbx_strand_id
1 'polypeptide(L)'
;MFQLPVPMRDWAFNRNFPKKNPYARTLDKRFIRILKIFKWGPDAEKALEVLKLKVDHQLVREVLMIDVEINVKIQFFKWAGKRRNFEHDSTTYLALIHCLDEAGLVGEMWKTILDMVRSKAKMVNKALSIFYQIKSCKCKPTSSTYNAIILILMQERHHEKVHELYNEMCNEGNCLPDTITYTALMSTFSKLGRHDSAIRLLEEMKENGLQPTPKIYTTLIEIYFKLGRTESALGLVQEMTGNGCSPTVFTYTELIKGLGKAGRVEDAYGIFMNMLKEGGKPDVVLINNMINILGKVGQLEDALKVFNEMKSWQCAPNVVTYNTIIKALFDNKAPISETSSWFEKMKADGVVPSSFTYSILIDGFCKANRELKENCGHSSARVYAVMIKLFGKCGHLSKAVDLFNEMKKLGCNPDVYTYNALMSGMIRAGMIDEAHSLLRTMEENGCTPDLNSHNIILNGLARTGGPKRAIEMLTKMKNLKIKPDAVSYSTVLGCLSRAGMFEEAAKLMKEMKASGFEYDLITYSSILEAVGKVDEDNNLTAF
;
A
#
# COMPACT_ATOMS: atom_id res chain seq x y z
N MET A 1 -5.48 24.63 36.26
CA MET A 1 -6.79 24.67 36.92
C MET A 1 -7.84 24.38 35.85
N PHE A 2 -8.21 23.11 35.68
CA PHE A 2 -9.33 22.72 34.82
C PHE A 2 -10.18 21.77 35.65
N GLN A 3 -11.41 22.19 35.90
CA GLN A 3 -12.35 21.57 36.82
C GLN A 3 -12.60 20.11 36.42
N LEU A 4 -12.42 19.22 37.40
CA LEU A 4 -12.95 17.86 37.38
C LEU A 4 -14.44 17.92 37.02
N PRO A 5 -14.91 17.14 36.03
CA PRO A 5 -16.34 16.89 35.90
C PRO A 5 -16.79 16.22 37.20
N VAL A 6 -17.82 16.80 37.80
CA VAL A 6 -18.57 16.30 38.96
C VAL A 6 -18.74 14.78 38.84
N PRO A 7 -18.58 13.99 39.92
CA PRO A 7 -18.84 12.56 39.88
C PRO A 7 -20.25 12.34 39.33
N MET A 8 -20.35 11.61 38.20
CA MET A 8 -21.62 11.24 37.61
C MET A 8 -22.44 10.50 38.67
N ARG A 9 -23.51 11.17 39.10
CA ARG A 9 -24.51 10.69 40.04
C ARG A 9 -24.97 9.27 39.68
N ASP A 10 -25.05 8.45 40.72
CA ASP A 10 -25.91 7.29 40.91
C ASP A 10 -26.66 6.80 39.67
N TRP A 11 -26.03 5.90 38.92
CA TRP A 11 -26.78 4.94 38.12
C TRP A 11 -27.36 3.89 39.07
N ALA A 12 -28.50 4.25 39.67
CA ALA A 12 -29.34 3.31 40.38
C ALA A 12 -29.58 2.09 39.49
N PHE A 13 -29.23 0.91 40.01
CA PHE A 13 -29.56 -0.39 39.45
C PHE A 13 -31.02 -0.42 39.01
N ASN A 14 -31.26 -0.37 37.71
CA ASN A 14 -32.59 -0.68 37.19
C ASN A 14 -32.74 -2.21 37.23
N ARG A 15 -33.13 -2.73 38.40
CA ARG A 15 -33.41 -4.15 38.71
C ARG A 15 -34.57 -4.76 37.93
N ASN A 16 -34.96 -4.19 36.79
CA ASN A 16 -36.11 -4.63 36.02
C ASN A 16 -35.69 -5.04 34.61
N PHE A 17 -35.30 -6.30 34.46
CA PHE A 17 -35.55 -6.98 33.20
C PHE A 17 -37.07 -7.21 33.06
N PRO A 18 -37.65 -7.01 31.87
CA PRO A 18 -39.08 -7.24 31.67
C PRO A 18 -39.42 -8.70 31.99
N LYS A 19 -40.38 -8.90 32.90
CA LYS A 19 -41.02 -10.20 33.12
C LYS A 19 -41.57 -10.72 31.79
N LYS A 20 -41.13 -11.93 31.43
CA LYS A 20 -41.67 -12.85 30.39
C LYS A 20 -42.01 -12.20 29.04
N ASN A 21 -41.10 -12.37 28.07
CA ASN A 21 -41.41 -12.10 26.65
C ASN A 21 -42.34 -13.21 26.09
N PRO A 22 -43.51 -12.90 25.49
CA PRO A 22 -44.51 -13.91 25.08
C PRO A 22 -44.12 -14.73 23.84
N TYR A 23 -42.99 -14.45 23.21
CA TYR A 23 -42.50 -15.12 22.00
C TYR A 23 -41.30 -16.04 22.26
N ALA A 24 -41.22 -16.63 23.46
CA ALA A 24 -40.17 -17.60 23.78
C ALA A 24 -40.38 -18.89 22.96
N ARG A 25 -39.43 -19.19 22.08
CA ARG A 25 -39.26 -20.55 21.54
C ARG A 25 -39.09 -21.44 22.77
N THR A 26 -40.04 -22.33 23.06
CA THR A 26 -39.86 -23.26 24.17
C THR A 26 -38.68 -24.16 23.83
N LEU A 27 -37.55 -23.98 24.52
CA LEU A 27 -36.41 -24.89 24.39
C LEU A 27 -36.90 -26.33 24.54
N ASP A 28 -36.43 -27.23 23.66
CA ASP A 28 -36.80 -28.64 23.75
C ASP A 28 -36.44 -29.15 25.16
N LYS A 29 -37.42 -29.74 25.85
CA LYS A 29 -37.22 -30.30 27.19
C LYS A 29 -36.08 -31.33 27.21
N ARG A 30 -35.84 -32.02 26.09
CA ARG A 30 -34.71 -32.95 25.91
C ARG A 30 -33.36 -32.24 25.96
N PHE A 31 -33.28 -31.05 25.40
CA PHE A 31 -32.06 -30.24 25.38
C PHE A 31 -31.70 -29.72 26.78
N ILE A 32 -32.68 -29.19 27.53
CA ILE A 32 -32.47 -28.76 28.93
C ILE A 32 -32.04 -29.96 29.79
N ARG A 33 -32.65 -31.13 29.55
CA ARG A 33 -32.31 -32.35 30.28
C ARG A 33 -30.90 -32.85 29.98
N ILE A 34 -30.41 -32.70 28.76
CA ILE A 34 -29.01 -33.00 28.41
C ILE A 34 -28.05 -32.10 29.20
N LEU A 35 -28.31 -30.80 29.24
CA LEU A 35 -27.47 -29.84 29.98
C LEU A 35 -27.48 -30.03 31.50
N LYS A 36 -28.56 -30.60 32.06
CA LYS A 36 -28.68 -30.88 33.50
C LYS A 36 -28.12 -32.24 33.93
N ILE A 37 -28.16 -33.25 33.06
CA ILE A 37 -27.79 -34.63 33.40
C ILE A 37 -26.34 -34.96 33.00
N PHE A 38 -25.88 -34.47 31.85
CA PHE A 38 -24.55 -34.79 31.36
C PHE A 38 -23.51 -33.81 31.89
N LYS A 39 -22.39 -34.34 32.39
CA LYS A 39 -21.16 -33.54 32.51
C LYS A 39 -20.73 -33.10 31.10
N TRP A 40 -20.34 -31.84 30.96
CA TRP A 40 -19.91 -31.32 29.66
C TRP A 40 -18.72 -32.12 29.12
N GLY A 41 -18.78 -32.55 27.86
CA GLY A 41 -17.77 -33.39 27.22
C GLY A 41 -18.16 -33.79 25.79
N PRO A 42 -17.36 -34.65 25.12
CA PRO A 42 -17.56 -35.02 23.71
C PRO A 42 -18.93 -35.61 23.41
N ASP A 43 -19.49 -36.38 24.35
CA ASP A 43 -20.80 -37.02 24.21
C ASP A 43 -21.95 -36.01 24.33
N ALA A 44 -21.81 -35.01 25.21
CA ALA A 44 -22.75 -33.89 25.29
C ALA A 44 -22.71 -33.05 24.01
N GLU A 45 -21.51 -32.76 23.49
CA GLU A 45 -21.36 -31.99 22.24
C GLU A 45 -21.95 -32.73 21.04
N LYS A 46 -21.72 -34.04 20.91
CA LYS A 46 -22.35 -34.88 19.87
C LYS A 46 -23.87 -34.94 20.02
N ALA A 47 -24.38 -35.08 21.25
CA ALA A 47 -25.82 -35.09 21.50
C ALA A 47 -26.49 -33.76 21.10
N LEU A 48 -25.80 -32.63 21.33
CA LEU A 48 -26.26 -31.30 20.90
C LEU A 48 -26.25 -31.15 19.36
N GLU A 49 -25.30 -31.79 18.67
CA GLU A 49 -25.25 -31.82 17.19
C GLU A 49 -26.39 -32.62 16.58
N VAL A 50 -26.73 -33.77 17.18
CA VAL A 50 -27.84 -34.63 16.72
C VAL A 50 -29.18 -33.91 16.78
N LEU A 51 -29.35 -32.97 17.73
CA LEU A 51 -30.56 -32.16 17.85
C LEU A 51 -30.74 -31.11 16.74
N LYS A 52 -29.75 -30.92 15.84
CA LYS A 52 -29.78 -29.97 14.71
C LYS A 52 -30.28 -28.56 15.09
N LEU A 53 -29.97 -28.11 16.30
CA LEU A 53 -30.40 -26.79 16.77
C LEU A 53 -29.63 -25.69 16.05
N LYS A 54 -30.37 -24.70 15.54
CA LYS A 54 -29.76 -23.47 15.03
C LYS A 54 -29.16 -22.71 16.21
N VAL A 55 -27.84 -22.60 16.25
CA VAL A 55 -27.14 -21.78 17.25
C VAL A 55 -27.31 -20.31 16.85
N ASP A 56 -28.12 -19.57 17.63
CA ASP A 56 -28.31 -18.13 17.50
C ASP A 56 -28.14 -17.43 18.86
N HIS A 57 -28.06 -16.09 18.84
CA HIS A 57 -27.82 -15.29 20.05
C HIS A 57 -28.94 -15.41 21.09
N GLN A 58 -30.16 -15.81 20.69
CA GLN A 58 -31.28 -16.03 21.60
C GLN A 58 -31.09 -17.35 22.36
N LEU A 59 -30.75 -18.43 21.65
CA LEU A 59 -30.45 -19.73 22.25
C LEU A 59 -29.33 -19.62 23.28
N VAL A 60 -28.23 -18.93 22.94
CA VAL A 60 -27.10 -18.77 23.87
C VAL A 60 -27.54 -18.05 25.15
N ARG A 61 -28.32 -16.97 25.05
CA ARG A 61 -28.86 -16.26 26.22
C ARG A 61 -29.79 -17.14 27.05
N GLU A 62 -30.70 -17.86 26.40
CA GLU A 62 -31.65 -18.74 27.08
C GLU A 62 -30.91 -19.83 27.85
N VAL A 63 -29.85 -20.43 27.28
CA VAL A 63 -29.02 -21.44 27.98
C VAL A 63 -28.29 -20.86 29.18
N LEU A 64 -27.74 -19.65 29.06
CA LEU A 64 -27.04 -19.01 30.18
C LEU A 64 -28.01 -18.68 31.34
N MET A 65 -29.29 -18.47 31.06
CA MET A 65 -30.33 -18.25 32.07
C MET A 65 -30.88 -19.54 32.70
N ILE A 66 -30.49 -20.73 32.21
CA ILE A 66 -30.90 -22.00 32.82
C ILE A 66 -30.13 -22.20 34.14
N ASP A 67 -30.82 -22.76 35.13
CA ASP A 67 -30.22 -23.29 36.35
C ASP A 67 -29.43 -24.57 36.08
N VAL A 68 -28.16 -24.40 35.68
CA VAL A 68 -27.12 -25.41 35.43
C VAL A 68 -25.80 -24.92 36.01
N GLU A 69 -24.87 -25.85 36.28
CA GLU A 69 -23.53 -25.50 36.79
C GLU A 69 -22.81 -24.47 35.90
N ILE A 70 -22.11 -23.53 36.54
CA ILE A 70 -21.42 -22.43 35.83
C ILE A 70 -20.39 -22.93 34.81
N ASN A 71 -19.72 -24.07 35.08
CA ASN A 71 -18.78 -24.66 34.14
C ASN A 71 -19.47 -25.14 32.85
N VAL A 72 -20.69 -25.70 32.95
CA VAL A 72 -21.51 -26.08 31.79
C VAL A 72 -21.85 -24.85 30.96
N LYS A 73 -22.20 -23.73 31.61
CA LYS A 73 -22.47 -22.44 30.93
C LYS A 73 -21.24 -21.93 30.16
N ILE A 74 -20.06 -21.94 30.77
CA ILE A 74 -18.80 -21.51 30.14
C ILE A 74 -18.45 -22.39 28.93
N GLN A 75 -18.55 -23.72 29.08
CA GLN A 75 -18.20 -24.65 28.01
C GLN A 75 -19.20 -24.59 26.86
N PHE A 76 -20.50 -24.43 27.14
CA PHE A 76 -21.52 -24.18 26.13
C PHE A 76 -21.23 -22.91 25.32
N PHE A 77 -20.85 -21.82 26.01
CA PHE A 77 -20.48 -20.57 25.35
C PHE A 77 -19.28 -20.74 24.41
N LYS A 78 -18.24 -21.46 24.85
CA LYS A 78 -17.06 -21.77 24.04
C LYS A 78 -17.40 -22.66 22.84
N TRP A 79 -18.25 -23.66 23.03
CA TRP A 79 -18.72 -24.55 21.96
C TRP A 79 -19.54 -23.81 20.91
N ALA A 80 -20.45 -22.92 21.34
CA ALA A 80 -21.25 -22.10 20.44
C ALA A 80 -20.34 -21.24 19.54
N GLY A 81 -19.31 -20.62 20.13
CA GLY A 81 -18.36 -19.76 19.41
C GLY A 81 -17.44 -20.49 18.41
N LYS A 82 -17.32 -21.82 18.47
CA LYS A 82 -16.55 -22.63 17.50
C LYS A 82 -17.32 -22.95 16.22
N ARG A 83 -18.60 -22.59 16.13
CA ARG A 83 -19.45 -22.92 14.97
C ARG A 83 -19.16 -21.97 13.80
N ARG A 84 -18.97 -22.53 12.59
CA ARG A 84 -18.59 -21.79 11.36
C ARG A 84 -19.47 -20.57 11.02
N ASN A 85 -20.74 -20.56 11.43
CA ASN A 85 -21.71 -19.51 11.08
C ASN A 85 -22.26 -18.74 12.30
N PHE A 86 -21.55 -18.77 13.43
CA PHE A 86 -21.98 -18.10 14.64
C PHE A 86 -20.82 -17.38 15.31
N GLU A 87 -21.05 -16.11 15.62
CA GLU A 87 -20.15 -15.29 16.43
C GLU A 87 -20.97 -14.71 17.57
N HIS A 88 -20.34 -14.53 18.73
CA HIS A 88 -21.01 -13.92 19.87
C HIS A 88 -21.22 -12.42 19.66
N ASP A 89 -22.32 -11.90 20.21
CA ASP A 89 -22.63 -10.48 20.24
C ASP A 89 -22.48 -9.92 21.66
N SER A 90 -22.62 -8.60 21.82
CA SER A 90 -22.51 -7.99 23.13
C SER A 90 -23.49 -8.53 24.17
N THR A 91 -24.65 -9.05 23.75
CA THR A 91 -25.68 -9.53 24.65
C THR A 91 -25.38 -10.93 25.18
N THR A 92 -24.77 -11.80 24.37
CA THR A 92 -24.32 -13.13 24.81
C THR A 92 -23.12 -13.02 25.76
N TYR A 93 -22.16 -12.12 25.50
CA TYR A 93 -21.06 -11.84 26.42
C TYR A 93 -21.54 -11.28 27.76
N LEU A 94 -22.45 -10.31 27.76
CA LEU A 94 -23.04 -9.74 28.99
C LEU A 94 -23.76 -10.80 29.83
N ALA A 95 -24.54 -11.68 29.19
CA ALA A 95 -25.24 -12.76 29.89
C ALA A 95 -24.28 -13.73 30.59
N LEU A 96 -23.14 -14.06 29.94
CA LEU A 96 -22.13 -14.91 30.55
C LEU A 96 -21.46 -14.21 31.73
N ILE A 97 -21.15 -12.92 31.61
CA ILE A 97 -20.51 -12.13 32.67
C ILE A 97 -21.41 -12.03 33.90
N HIS A 98 -22.73 -11.82 33.73
CA HIS A 98 -23.67 -11.87 34.85
C HIS A 98 -23.69 -13.23 35.55
N CYS A 99 -23.66 -14.33 34.80
CA CYS A 99 -23.58 -15.67 35.39
C CYS A 99 -22.28 -15.89 36.18
N LEU A 100 -21.17 -15.33 35.68
CA LEU A 100 -19.87 -15.44 36.34
C LEU A 100 -19.78 -14.54 37.58
N ASP A 101 -20.42 -13.38 37.57
CA ASP A 101 -20.54 -12.45 38.71
C ASP A 101 -21.34 -13.08 39.84
N GLU A 102 -22.51 -13.67 39.54
CA GLU A 102 -23.31 -14.44 40.51
C GLU A 102 -22.52 -15.62 41.11
N ALA A 103 -21.63 -16.23 40.33
CA ALA A 103 -20.78 -17.34 40.76
C ALA A 103 -19.46 -16.91 41.42
N GLY A 104 -19.13 -15.61 41.46
CA GLY A 104 -17.87 -15.09 42.01
C GLY A 104 -16.60 -15.47 41.23
N LEU A 105 -16.70 -15.88 39.96
CA LEU A 105 -15.57 -16.36 39.15
C LEU A 105 -14.86 -15.20 38.40
N VAL A 106 -14.17 -14.36 39.18
CA VAL A 106 -13.52 -13.12 38.71
C VAL A 106 -12.46 -13.35 37.61
N GLY A 107 -11.71 -14.44 37.65
CA GLY A 107 -10.69 -14.73 36.63
C GLY A 107 -11.26 -15.01 35.25
N GLU A 108 -12.36 -15.77 35.19
CA GLU A 108 -13.05 -16.08 33.93
C GLU A 108 -13.84 -14.87 33.41
N MET A 109 -14.28 -13.96 34.30
CA MET A 109 -14.87 -12.66 33.92
C MET A 109 -13.89 -11.82 33.10
N TRP A 110 -12.65 -11.63 33.59
CA TRP A 110 -11.63 -10.87 32.87
C TRP A 110 -11.27 -11.51 31.53
N LYS A 111 -11.16 -12.84 31.50
CA LYS A 111 -10.92 -13.60 30.25
C LYS A 111 -12.05 -13.42 29.24
N THR A 112 -13.29 -13.37 29.71
CA THR A 112 -14.47 -13.14 28.87
C THR A 112 -14.48 -11.74 28.25
N ILE A 113 -14.05 -10.70 28.99
CA ILE A 113 -13.81 -9.36 28.42
C ILE A 113 -12.75 -9.45 27.32
N LEU A 114 -11.60 -10.09 27.60
CA LEU A 114 -10.51 -10.21 26.62
C LEU A 114 -10.98 -10.90 25.32
N ASP A 115 -11.75 -11.98 25.44
CA ASP A 115 -12.30 -12.70 24.29
C ASP A 115 -13.36 -11.87 23.56
N MET A 116 -14.20 -11.11 24.27
CA MET A 116 -15.15 -10.15 23.68
C MET A 116 -14.41 -9.11 22.85
N VAL A 117 -13.33 -8.54 23.39
CA VAL A 117 -12.59 -7.48 22.72
C VAL A 117 -11.79 -8.04 21.53
N ARG A 118 -11.21 -9.24 21.65
CA ARG A 118 -10.54 -9.92 20.52
C ARG A 118 -11.50 -10.28 19.38
N SER A 119 -12.75 -10.61 19.70
CA SER A 119 -13.73 -11.04 18.70
C SER A 119 -14.15 -9.90 17.76
N LYS A 120 -14.29 -8.65 18.25
CA LYS A 120 -14.66 -7.49 17.42
C LYS A 120 -14.14 -6.14 17.94
N ALA A 121 -13.37 -5.47 17.09
CA ALA A 121 -13.04 -4.04 17.11
C ALA A 121 -14.23 -3.11 17.46
N LYS A 122 -15.41 -3.35 16.89
CA LYS A 122 -16.60 -2.49 17.09
C LYS A 122 -17.23 -2.56 18.49
N MET A 123 -16.80 -3.48 19.36
CA MET A 123 -17.39 -3.67 20.70
C MET A 123 -16.63 -2.96 21.83
N VAL A 124 -15.62 -2.15 21.51
CA VAL A 124 -14.74 -1.52 22.51
C VAL A 124 -15.46 -0.63 23.53
N ASN A 125 -16.44 0.18 23.12
CA ASN A 125 -17.21 0.99 24.08
C ASN A 125 -18.03 0.15 25.07
N LYS A 126 -18.55 -1.00 24.62
CA LYS A 126 -19.28 -1.93 25.49
C LYS A 126 -18.31 -2.71 26.38
N ALA A 127 -17.17 -3.12 25.85
CA ALA A 127 -16.11 -3.76 26.63
C ALA A 127 -15.59 -2.84 27.76
N LEU A 128 -15.46 -1.53 27.51
CA LEU A 128 -15.14 -0.55 28.54
C LEU A 128 -16.25 -0.40 29.59
N SER A 129 -17.51 -0.34 29.18
CA SER A 129 -18.64 -0.33 30.12
C SER A 129 -18.60 -1.56 31.04
N ILE A 130 -18.30 -2.72 30.47
CA ILE A 130 -18.19 -3.99 31.19
C ILE A 130 -16.96 -4.00 32.10
N PHE A 131 -15.83 -3.47 31.65
CA PHE A 131 -14.62 -3.30 32.46
C PHE A 131 -14.91 -2.51 33.74
N TYR A 132 -15.57 -1.35 33.61
CA TYR A 132 -15.97 -0.53 34.76
C TYR A 132 -17.04 -1.20 35.63
N GLN A 133 -17.96 -1.98 35.04
CA GLN A 133 -18.91 -2.79 35.80
C GLN A 133 -18.20 -3.84 36.67
N ILE A 134 -17.27 -4.60 36.11
CA ILE A 134 -16.54 -5.63 36.87
C ILE A 134 -15.67 -4.99 37.95
N LYS A 135 -15.06 -3.84 37.66
CA LYS A 135 -14.34 -3.05 38.65
C LYS A 135 -15.24 -2.61 39.82
N SER A 136 -16.49 -2.23 39.55
CA SER A 136 -17.46 -1.85 40.59
C SER A 136 -17.79 -3.00 41.55
N CYS A 137 -17.61 -4.25 41.13
CA CYS A 137 -17.73 -5.46 41.97
C CYS A 137 -16.51 -5.70 42.88
N LYS A 138 -15.68 -4.68 43.17
CA LYS A 138 -14.43 -4.77 43.96
C LYS A 138 -13.39 -5.75 43.40
N CYS A 139 -13.51 -6.13 42.13
CA CYS A 139 -12.55 -7.00 41.46
C CYS A 139 -11.38 -6.18 40.93
N LYS A 140 -10.15 -6.50 41.35
CA LYS A 140 -8.95 -5.79 40.89
C LYS A 140 -8.51 -6.31 39.51
N PRO A 141 -8.37 -5.44 38.49
CA PRO A 141 -7.85 -5.85 37.19
C PRO A 141 -6.34 -6.18 37.28
N THR A 142 -5.83 -7.01 36.37
CA THR A 142 -4.40 -7.33 36.25
C THR A 142 -3.71 -6.45 35.21
N SER A 143 -2.37 -6.32 35.24
CA SER A 143 -1.61 -5.60 34.20
C SER A 143 -1.88 -6.15 32.79
N SER A 144 -2.06 -7.47 32.64
CA SER A 144 -2.43 -8.10 31.36
C SER A 144 -3.81 -7.66 30.85
N THR A 145 -4.75 -7.38 31.75
CA THR A 145 -6.11 -6.91 31.42
C THR A 145 -6.06 -5.46 30.96
N TYR A 146 -5.34 -4.60 31.68
CA TYR A 146 -5.11 -3.20 31.28
C TYR A 146 -4.38 -3.12 29.92
N ASN A 147 -3.30 -3.87 29.73
CA ASN A 147 -2.51 -3.87 28.49
C ASN A 147 -3.34 -4.26 27.27
N ALA A 148 -4.20 -5.27 27.39
CA ALA A 148 -5.06 -5.69 26.29
C ALA A 148 -6.08 -4.60 25.90
N ILE A 149 -6.69 -3.95 26.89
CA ILE A 149 -7.65 -2.86 26.65
C ILE A 149 -6.94 -1.67 26.03
N ILE A 150 -5.76 -1.30 26.52
CA ILE A 150 -4.91 -0.22 25.97
C ILE A 150 -4.56 -0.50 24.50
N LEU A 151 -4.08 -1.71 24.19
CA LEU A 151 -3.71 -2.11 22.82
C LEU A 151 -4.90 -2.07 21.85
N ILE A 152 -6.11 -2.40 22.31
CA ILE A 152 -7.28 -2.43 21.43
C ILE A 152 -7.88 -1.03 21.27
N LEU A 153 -7.96 -0.24 22.34
CA LEU A 153 -8.29 1.19 22.21
C LEU A 153 -7.34 1.89 21.24
N MET A 154 -6.10 1.39 21.17
CA MET A 154 -5.12 1.84 20.21
C MET A 154 -5.39 1.48 18.76
N GLN A 155 -5.88 0.27 18.50
CA GLN A 155 -6.31 -0.14 17.17
C GLN A 155 -7.51 0.69 16.70
N GLU A 156 -8.47 0.94 17.58
CA GLU A 156 -9.68 1.72 17.31
C GLU A 156 -9.49 3.25 17.38
N ARG A 157 -8.26 3.74 17.62
CA ARG A 157 -7.91 5.16 17.71
C ARG A 157 -8.64 5.93 18.83
N HIS A 158 -9.09 5.24 19.88
CA HIS A 158 -9.69 5.82 21.10
C HIS A 158 -8.64 6.27 22.11
N HIS A 159 -7.80 7.17 21.64
CA HIS A 159 -6.60 7.63 22.29
C HIS A 159 -6.75 8.37 23.63
N GLU A 160 -7.87 9.07 23.85
CA GLU A 160 -8.12 9.77 25.12
C GLU A 160 -8.38 8.80 26.26
N LYS A 161 -9.19 7.77 25.99
CA LYS A 161 -9.52 6.71 26.94
C LYS A 161 -8.30 5.88 27.33
N VAL A 162 -7.32 5.75 26.44
CA VAL A 162 -6.04 5.09 26.75
C VAL A 162 -5.29 5.83 27.87
N HIS A 163 -5.26 7.17 27.82
CA HIS A 163 -4.59 7.96 28.84
C HIS A 163 -5.35 7.94 30.18
N GLU A 164 -6.69 7.93 30.15
CA GLU A 164 -7.51 7.74 31.35
C GLU A 164 -7.22 6.40 32.03
N LEU A 165 -7.23 5.30 31.27
CA LEU A 165 -6.92 3.95 31.77
C LEU A 165 -5.48 3.82 32.29
N TYR A 166 -4.53 4.53 31.68
CA TYR A 166 -3.15 4.55 32.17
C TYR A 166 -3.05 5.24 33.54
N ASN A 167 -3.61 6.44 33.67
CA ASN A 167 -3.59 7.15 34.96
C ASN A 167 -4.34 6.36 36.04
N GLU A 168 -5.42 5.67 35.65
CA GLU A 168 -6.17 4.77 36.53
C GLU A 168 -5.30 3.59 36.99
N MET A 169 -4.55 2.96 36.09
CA MET A 169 -3.60 1.89 36.41
C MET A 169 -2.51 2.36 37.39
N CYS A 170 -1.94 3.56 37.20
CA CYS A 170 -0.91 4.11 38.08
C CYS A 170 -1.47 4.49 39.47
N ASN A 171 -2.67 5.08 39.55
CA ASN A 171 -3.26 5.55 40.80
C ASN A 171 -3.75 4.40 41.72
N GLU A 172 -4.05 3.23 41.17
CA GLU A 172 -4.57 2.10 41.95
C GLU A 172 -3.51 1.35 42.76
N GLY A 173 -2.22 1.57 42.48
CA GLY A 173 -1.08 0.98 43.19
C GLY A 173 -0.98 -0.56 43.15
N ASN A 174 -1.96 -1.26 42.56
CA ASN A 174 -2.02 -2.73 42.53
C ASN A 174 -1.42 -3.33 41.24
N CYS A 175 -1.17 -2.53 40.21
CA CYS A 175 -0.64 -2.97 38.92
C CYS A 175 0.35 -1.94 38.39
N LEU A 176 1.61 -2.32 38.22
CA LEU A 176 2.63 -1.46 37.62
C LEU A 176 2.61 -1.61 36.09
N PRO A 177 2.76 -0.50 35.35
CA PRO A 177 2.95 -0.54 33.90
C PRO A 177 4.18 -1.37 33.57
N ASP A 178 4.10 -2.18 32.52
CA ASP A 178 5.24 -2.95 32.02
C ASP A 178 5.76 -2.36 30.71
N THR A 179 6.83 -2.94 30.19
CA THR A 179 7.46 -2.50 28.92
C THR A 179 6.47 -2.53 27.75
N ILE A 180 5.48 -3.44 27.76
CA ILE A 180 4.45 -3.52 26.71
C ILE A 180 3.48 -2.35 26.85
N THR A 181 3.07 -2.01 28.07
CA THR A 181 2.25 -0.83 28.38
C THR A 181 2.91 0.43 27.84
N TYR A 182 4.17 0.68 28.22
CA TYR A 182 4.92 1.87 27.79
C TYR A 182 5.15 1.89 26.28
N THR A 183 5.48 0.77 25.65
CA THR A 183 5.67 0.72 24.18
C THR A 183 4.38 1.05 23.44
N ALA A 184 3.24 0.51 23.90
CA ALA A 184 1.93 0.81 23.35
C ALA A 184 1.63 2.31 23.50
N LEU A 185 1.71 2.83 24.73
CA LEU A 185 1.50 4.22 25.11
C LEU A 185 2.33 5.20 24.27
N MET A 186 3.62 4.91 24.09
CA MET A 186 4.55 5.71 23.29
C MET A 186 4.11 5.80 21.82
N SER A 187 3.71 4.67 21.24
CA SER A 187 3.18 4.64 19.87
C SER A 187 1.87 5.42 19.74
N THR A 188 1.03 5.41 20.79
CA THR A 188 -0.23 6.18 20.82
C THR A 188 0.03 7.67 20.72
N PHE A 189 0.91 8.19 21.58
CA PHE A 189 1.16 9.61 21.69
C PHE A 189 1.90 10.14 20.46
N SER A 190 2.77 9.32 19.86
CA SER A 190 3.37 9.63 18.55
C SER A 190 2.33 9.85 17.46
N LYS A 191 1.33 8.95 17.35
CA LYS A 191 0.27 9.05 16.32
C LYS A 191 -0.71 10.20 16.56
N LEU A 192 -0.94 10.54 17.82
CA LEU A 192 -1.82 11.62 18.25
C LEU A 192 -1.22 13.02 18.15
N GLY A 193 0.09 13.14 17.96
CA GLY A 193 0.80 14.41 18.07
C GLY A 193 0.94 14.93 19.51
N ARG A 194 0.61 14.13 20.53
CA ARG A 194 0.79 14.50 21.96
C ARG A 194 2.23 14.27 22.42
N HIS A 195 3.16 14.96 21.77
CA HIS A 195 4.60 14.71 21.88
C HIS A 195 5.15 14.89 23.31
N ASP A 196 4.72 15.91 24.04
CA ASP A 196 5.18 16.14 25.43
C ASP A 196 4.78 14.99 26.38
N SER A 197 3.65 14.34 26.13
CA SER A 197 3.20 13.20 26.95
C SER A 197 4.06 11.97 26.67
N ALA A 198 4.48 11.76 25.42
CA ALA A 198 5.41 10.69 25.06
C ALA A 198 6.77 10.87 25.75
N ILE A 199 7.30 12.10 25.76
CA ILE A 199 8.60 12.38 26.39
C ILE A 199 8.55 12.12 27.91
N ARG A 200 7.47 12.56 28.59
CA ARG A 200 7.30 12.29 30.03
C ARG A 200 7.23 10.80 30.35
N LEU A 201 6.61 9.99 29.49
CA LEU A 201 6.55 8.54 29.69
C LEU A 201 7.91 7.86 29.67
N LEU A 202 8.90 8.39 28.94
CA LEU A 202 10.25 7.82 28.96
C LEU A 202 10.88 8.00 30.34
N GLU A 203 10.77 9.20 30.90
CA GLU A 203 11.31 9.50 32.23
C GLU A 203 10.60 8.69 33.31
N GLU A 204 9.27 8.58 33.26
CA GLU A 204 8.51 7.73 34.18
C GLU A 204 8.89 6.24 34.07
N MET A 205 9.12 5.74 32.84
CA MET A 205 9.57 4.37 32.62
C MET A 205 10.94 4.11 33.28
N LYS A 206 11.86 5.08 33.21
CA LYS A 206 13.18 5.01 33.85
C LYS A 206 13.08 5.09 35.37
N GLU A 207 12.23 5.97 35.90
CA GLU A 207 11.97 6.10 37.35
C GLU A 207 11.41 4.79 37.93
N ASN A 208 10.58 4.09 37.15
CA ASN A 208 10.07 2.76 37.49
C ASN A 208 11.10 1.61 37.28
N GLY A 209 12.36 1.93 36.94
CA GLY A 209 13.45 0.97 36.80
C GLY A 209 13.38 0.09 35.54
N LEU A 210 12.54 0.43 34.56
CA LEU A 210 12.39 -0.33 33.33
C LEU A 210 13.34 0.17 32.25
N GLN A 211 13.91 -0.76 31.49
CA GLN A 211 14.83 -0.42 30.38
C GLN A 211 14.05 -0.17 29.08
N PRO A 212 14.21 1.01 28.45
CA PRO A 212 13.53 1.32 27.20
C PRO A 212 14.00 0.41 26.06
N THR A 213 13.06 -0.09 25.27
CA THR A 213 13.38 -0.93 24.10
C THR A 213 13.87 -0.09 22.93
N PRO A 214 14.58 -0.67 21.93
CA PRO A 214 14.93 0.04 20.71
C PRO A 214 13.73 0.71 20.03
N LYS A 215 12.54 0.09 20.09
CA LYS A 215 11.33 0.67 19.50
C LYS A 215 10.87 1.94 20.20
N ILE A 216 11.01 2.02 21.52
CA ILE A 216 10.68 3.22 22.31
C ILE A 216 11.64 4.35 21.93
N TYR A 217 12.95 4.09 21.92
CA TYR A 217 13.95 5.09 21.50
C TYR A 217 13.68 5.59 20.08
N THR A 218 13.48 4.71 19.09
CA THR A 218 13.22 5.17 17.72
C THR A 218 11.95 6.00 17.60
N THR A 219 10.90 5.65 18.35
CA THR A 219 9.63 6.41 18.34
C THR A 219 9.83 7.81 18.92
N LEU A 220 10.63 7.96 19.98
CA LEU A 220 10.94 9.25 20.58
C LEU A 220 11.88 10.09 19.71
N ILE A 221 12.88 9.46 19.08
CA ILE A 221 13.75 10.11 18.08
C ILE A 221 12.89 10.72 16.96
N GLU A 222 11.92 9.96 16.42
CA GLU A 222 10.98 10.47 15.42
C GLU A 222 10.19 11.68 15.93
N ILE A 223 9.72 11.65 17.18
CA ILE A 223 9.01 12.76 17.83
C ILE A 223 9.90 13.99 17.97
N TYR A 224 11.14 13.84 18.46
CA TYR A 224 12.06 14.96 18.63
C TYR A 224 12.39 15.64 17.30
N PHE A 225 12.59 14.87 16.21
CA PHE A 225 12.76 15.46 14.88
C PHE A 225 11.50 16.17 14.37
N LYS A 226 10.30 15.65 14.64
CA LYS A 226 9.04 16.34 14.31
C LYS A 226 8.90 17.68 15.04
N LEU A 227 9.39 17.77 16.27
CA LEU A 227 9.43 19.00 17.07
C LEU A 227 10.60 19.94 16.71
N GLY A 228 11.48 19.55 15.76
CA GLY A 228 12.68 20.32 15.42
C GLY A 228 13.78 20.32 16.49
N ARG A 229 13.67 19.46 17.51
CA ARG A 229 14.63 19.35 18.63
C ARG A 229 15.74 18.35 18.29
N THR A 230 16.58 18.71 17.33
CA THR A 230 17.62 17.81 16.77
C THR A 230 18.66 17.37 17.81
N GLU A 231 19.15 18.26 18.67
CA GLU A 231 20.13 17.88 19.71
C GLU A 231 19.57 16.86 20.69
N SER A 232 18.29 17.00 21.09
CA SER A 232 17.64 16.03 21.97
C SER A 232 17.48 14.66 21.30
N ALA A 233 17.23 14.63 19.99
CA ALA A 233 17.16 13.38 19.23
C ALA A 233 18.53 12.67 19.20
N LEU A 234 19.63 13.42 18.98
CA LEU A 234 20.99 12.86 19.01
C LEU A 234 21.40 12.43 20.42
N GLY A 235 21.02 13.19 21.45
CA GLY A 235 21.22 12.82 22.85
C GLY A 235 20.54 11.48 23.20
N LEU A 236 19.33 11.23 22.69
CA LEU A 236 18.66 9.94 22.87
C LEU A 236 19.39 8.77 22.20
N VAL A 237 20.07 8.99 21.07
CA VAL A 237 20.88 7.94 20.43
C VAL A 237 22.08 7.61 21.28
N GLN A 238 22.76 8.63 21.82
CA GLN A 238 23.88 8.45 22.73
C GLN A 238 23.44 7.70 24.00
N GLU A 239 22.30 8.08 24.57
CA GLU A 239 21.69 7.40 25.71
C GLU A 239 21.35 5.92 25.38
N MET A 240 20.74 5.68 24.22
CA MET A 240 20.43 4.34 23.72
C MET A 240 21.69 3.47 23.63
N THR A 241 22.78 4.00 23.06
CA THR A 241 24.06 3.28 22.97
C THR A 241 24.73 3.08 24.33
N GLY A 242 24.69 4.09 25.22
CA GLY A 242 25.29 4.02 26.56
C GLY A 242 24.59 3.00 27.46
N ASN A 243 23.28 2.79 27.26
CA ASN A 243 22.49 1.76 27.94
C ASN A 243 22.61 0.36 27.30
N GLY A 244 23.55 0.16 26.36
CA GLY A 244 23.79 -1.13 25.72
C GLY A 244 22.70 -1.55 24.72
N CYS A 245 21.79 -0.64 24.33
CA CYS A 245 20.77 -0.90 23.32
C CYS A 245 21.30 -0.48 21.94
N SER A 246 21.64 -1.43 21.07
CA SER A 246 22.16 -1.11 19.73
C SER A 246 21.10 -0.49 18.81
N PRO A 247 21.39 0.63 18.12
CA PRO A 247 20.50 1.18 17.10
C PRO A 247 20.20 0.19 15.98
N THR A 248 18.94 0.14 15.56
CA THR A 248 18.51 -0.72 14.44
C THR A 248 18.60 0.03 13.11
N VAL A 249 18.53 -0.68 11.97
CA VAL A 249 18.42 -0.05 10.63
C VAL A 249 17.26 0.96 10.57
N PHE A 250 16.15 0.67 11.26
CA PHE A 250 15.01 1.58 11.36
C PHE A 250 15.34 2.85 12.16
N THR A 251 16.13 2.72 13.25
CA THR A 251 16.66 3.87 14.01
C THR A 251 17.52 4.76 13.12
N TYR A 252 18.47 4.17 12.39
CA TYR A 252 19.31 4.90 11.45
C TYR A 252 18.51 5.57 10.33
N THR A 253 17.44 4.95 9.84
CA THR A 253 16.56 5.53 8.82
C THR A 253 15.87 6.78 9.31
N GLU A 254 15.29 6.75 10.51
CA GLU A 254 14.64 7.94 11.08
C GLU A 254 15.66 9.03 11.46
N LEU A 255 16.87 8.67 11.88
CA LEU A 255 17.96 9.63 12.12
C LEU A 255 18.35 10.38 10.85
N ILE A 256 18.67 9.65 9.78
CA ILE A 256 19.08 10.23 8.50
C ILE A 256 17.97 11.13 7.95
N LYS A 257 16.73 10.64 7.91
CA LYS A 257 15.56 11.41 7.48
C LYS A 257 15.31 12.65 8.33
N GLY A 258 15.48 12.55 9.65
CA GLY A 258 15.33 13.65 10.60
C GLY A 258 16.40 14.72 10.42
N LEU A 259 17.67 14.33 10.37
CA LEU A 259 18.82 15.21 10.16
C LEU A 259 18.76 15.90 8.80
N GLY A 260 18.34 15.18 7.76
CA GLY A 260 18.11 15.75 6.43
C GLY A 260 17.04 16.85 6.41
N LYS A 261 15.99 16.73 7.23
CA LYS A 261 14.99 17.81 7.40
C LYS A 261 15.53 18.99 8.22
N ALA A 262 16.42 18.72 9.16
CA ALA A 262 17.09 19.74 9.96
C ALA A 262 18.24 20.44 9.21
N GLY A 263 18.58 20.00 7.99
CA GLY A 263 19.70 20.53 7.20
C GLY A 263 21.09 20.05 7.66
N ARG A 264 21.16 19.16 8.66
CA ARG A 264 22.40 18.61 9.22
C ARG A 264 22.89 17.39 8.43
N VAL A 265 23.21 17.60 7.15
CA VAL A 265 23.52 16.51 6.20
C VAL A 265 24.84 15.81 6.50
N GLU A 266 25.87 16.56 6.91
CA GLU A 266 27.17 16.00 7.29
C GLU A 266 27.04 15.02 8.48
N ASP A 267 26.22 15.36 9.47
CA ASP A 267 25.95 14.46 10.60
C ASP A 267 25.20 13.20 10.16
N ALA A 268 24.25 13.33 9.22
CA ALA A 268 23.55 12.18 8.66
C ALA A 268 24.53 11.24 7.93
N TYR A 269 25.44 11.81 7.15
CA TYR A 269 26.47 11.05 6.44
C TYR A 269 27.44 10.37 7.41
N GLY A 270 27.90 11.08 8.44
CA GLY A 270 28.75 10.51 9.49
C GLY A 270 28.10 9.33 10.22
N ILE A 271 26.82 9.47 10.59
CA ILE A 271 26.04 8.39 11.22
C ILE A 271 25.89 7.17 10.29
N PHE A 272 25.63 7.40 9.01
CA PHE A 272 25.54 6.32 8.02
C PHE A 272 26.87 5.57 7.86
N MET A 273 28.00 6.29 7.78
CA MET A 273 29.33 5.67 7.68
C MET A 273 29.72 4.93 8.97
N ASN A 274 29.34 5.43 10.15
CA ASN A 274 29.56 4.74 11.41
C ASN A 274 28.77 3.42 11.47
N MET A 275 27.51 3.43 11.05
CA MET A 275 26.70 2.20 10.93
C MET A 275 27.39 1.14 10.05
N LEU A 276 27.97 1.55 8.92
CA LEU A 276 28.69 0.63 8.03
C LEU A 276 29.98 0.08 8.68
N LYS A 277 30.73 0.91 9.39
CA LYS A 277 31.95 0.50 10.12
C LYS A 277 31.66 -0.49 11.24
N GLU A 278 30.51 -0.36 11.90
CA GLU A 278 30.03 -1.29 12.94
C GLU A 278 29.50 -2.61 12.36
N GLY A 279 29.57 -2.81 11.03
CA GLY A 279 29.08 -4.02 10.35
C GLY A 279 27.57 -4.02 10.11
N GLY A 280 26.90 -2.89 10.30
CA GLY A 280 25.48 -2.74 10.00
C GLY A 280 25.21 -2.89 8.50
N LYS A 281 24.20 -3.69 8.15
CA LYS A 281 23.76 -3.85 6.77
C LYS A 281 22.67 -2.83 6.44
N PRO A 282 22.92 -1.86 5.55
CA PRO A 282 21.89 -0.91 5.14
C PRO A 282 20.82 -1.64 4.33
N ASP A 283 19.59 -1.12 4.35
CA ASP A 283 18.55 -1.52 3.40
C ASP A 283 18.37 -0.46 2.30
N VAL A 284 17.59 -0.81 1.28
CA VAL A 284 17.33 0.10 0.16
C VAL A 284 16.62 1.38 0.61
N VAL A 285 15.83 1.34 1.69
CA VAL A 285 15.11 2.51 2.22
C VAL A 285 16.08 3.50 2.85
N LEU A 286 16.99 3.02 3.69
CA LEU A 286 18.05 3.81 4.33
C LEU A 286 18.91 4.51 3.28
N ILE A 287 19.39 3.75 2.29
CA ILE A 287 20.24 4.27 1.22
C ILE A 287 19.49 5.31 0.38
N ASN A 288 18.24 5.05 0.00
CA ASN A 288 17.43 6.01 -0.75
C ASN A 288 17.22 7.32 0.03
N ASN A 289 17.06 7.26 1.36
CA ASN A 289 16.97 8.46 2.18
C ASN A 289 18.30 9.24 2.17
N MET A 290 19.45 8.56 2.28
CA MET A 290 20.76 9.20 2.20
C MET A 290 20.97 9.90 0.84
N ILE A 291 20.73 9.19 -0.26
CA ILE A 291 20.82 9.74 -1.63
C ILE A 291 19.90 10.96 -1.79
N ASN A 292 18.66 10.89 -1.29
CA ASN A 292 17.70 11.98 -1.39
C ASN A 292 18.15 13.23 -0.62
N ILE A 293 18.81 13.07 0.54
CA ILE A 293 19.28 14.20 1.34
C ILE A 293 20.50 14.85 0.69
N LEU A 294 21.49 14.06 0.27
CA LEU A 294 22.66 14.54 -0.46
C LEU A 294 22.24 15.27 -1.75
N GLY A 295 21.30 14.69 -2.49
CA GLY A 295 20.73 15.29 -3.69
C GLY A 295 20.03 16.63 -3.44
N LYS A 296 19.34 16.82 -2.30
CA LYS A 296 18.67 18.08 -1.97
C LYS A 296 19.63 19.21 -1.60
N VAL A 297 20.79 18.88 -1.02
CA VAL A 297 21.82 19.88 -0.69
C VAL A 297 22.75 20.16 -1.88
N GLY A 298 22.67 19.32 -2.90
CA GLY A 298 23.45 19.46 -4.14
C GLY A 298 24.81 18.80 -4.12
N GLN A 299 25.08 17.97 -3.12
CA GLN A 299 26.21 17.04 -3.08
C GLN A 299 25.93 15.83 -3.99
N LEU A 300 25.78 16.09 -5.29
CA LEU A 300 25.43 15.08 -6.29
C LEU A 300 26.52 14.00 -6.41
N GLU A 301 27.79 14.38 -6.33
CA GLU A 301 28.92 13.43 -6.41
C GLU A 301 28.85 12.39 -5.30
N ASP A 302 28.56 12.80 -4.07
CA ASP A 302 28.46 11.88 -2.93
C ASP A 302 27.20 11.01 -3.02
N ALA A 303 26.08 11.57 -3.51
CA ALA A 303 24.89 10.78 -3.82
C ALA A 303 25.18 9.67 -4.86
N LEU A 304 25.99 9.97 -5.88
CA LEU A 304 26.42 9.02 -6.90
C LEU A 304 27.41 7.97 -6.36
N LYS A 305 28.31 8.35 -5.45
CA LYS A 305 29.18 7.39 -4.73
C LYS A 305 28.35 6.39 -3.95
N VAL A 306 27.40 6.87 -3.14
CA VAL A 306 26.49 6.02 -2.37
C VAL A 306 25.68 5.09 -3.28
N PHE A 307 25.21 5.56 -4.43
CA PHE A 307 24.53 4.72 -5.42
C PHE A 307 25.43 3.59 -5.95
N ASN A 308 26.68 3.90 -6.31
CA ASN A 308 27.61 2.92 -6.88
C ASN A 308 28.04 1.86 -5.86
N GLU A 309 28.13 2.23 -4.57
CA GLU A 309 28.46 1.32 -3.48
C GLU A 309 27.30 0.41 -3.05
N MET A 310 26.06 0.65 -3.50
CA MET A 310 24.91 -0.21 -3.15
C MET A 310 25.16 -1.69 -3.44
N LYS A 311 25.83 -2.00 -4.56
CA LYS A 311 26.16 -3.37 -4.95
C LYS A 311 27.14 -4.04 -3.98
N SER A 312 28.11 -3.30 -3.44
CA SER A 312 29.08 -3.85 -2.47
C SER A 312 28.42 -4.13 -1.11
N TRP A 313 27.36 -3.38 -0.77
CA TRP A 313 26.53 -3.63 0.41
C TRP A 313 25.40 -4.64 0.18
N GLN A 314 25.44 -5.40 -0.92
CA GLN A 314 24.44 -6.41 -1.28
C GLN A 314 23.00 -5.85 -1.42
N CYS A 315 22.87 -4.56 -1.75
CA CYS A 315 21.60 -3.90 -1.98
C CYS A 315 21.41 -3.58 -3.47
N ALA A 316 20.35 -4.08 -4.07
CA ALA A 316 20.02 -3.77 -5.47
C ALA A 316 19.24 -2.44 -5.57
N PRO A 317 19.67 -1.51 -6.43
CA PRO A 317 18.89 -0.31 -6.75
C PRO A 317 17.51 -0.68 -7.31
N ASN A 318 16.47 0.03 -6.86
CA ASN A 318 15.10 -0.17 -7.35
C ASN A 318 14.57 1.10 -8.03
N VAL A 319 13.30 1.07 -8.48
CA VAL A 319 12.65 2.21 -9.14
C VAL A 319 12.75 3.49 -8.31
N VAL A 320 12.61 3.41 -6.99
CA VAL A 320 12.71 4.56 -6.08
C VAL A 320 14.14 5.12 -6.05
N THR A 321 15.15 4.25 -6.06
CA THR A 321 16.56 4.66 -6.10
C THR A 321 16.88 5.49 -7.35
N TYR A 322 16.56 4.96 -8.55
CA TYR A 322 16.81 5.70 -9.80
C TYR A 322 15.98 6.98 -9.88
N ASN A 323 14.71 6.95 -9.46
CA ASN A 323 13.88 8.14 -9.41
C ASN A 323 14.47 9.22 -8.50
N THR A 324 15.10 8.84 -7.39
CA THR A 324 15.73 9.76 -6.45
C THR A 324 16.96 10.42 -7.07
N ILE A 325 17.82 9.66 -7.76
CA ILE A 325 18.98 10.20 -8.50
C ILE A 325 18.53 11.12 -9.65
N ILE A 326 17.59 10.66 -10.49
CA ILE A 326 17.06 11.46 -11.61
C ILE A 326 16.47 12.77 -11.12
N LYS A 327 15.71 12.74 -10.00
CA LYS A 327 15.17 13.96 -9.40
C LYS A 327 16.28 14.87 -8.88
N ALA A 328 17.27 14.33 -8.18
CA ALA A 328 18.43 15.11 -7.70
C ALA A 328 19.21 15.76 -8.85
N LEU A 329 19.36 15.08 -9.99
CA LEU A 329 19.99 15.65 -11.19
C LEU A 329 19.23 16.87 -11.72
N PHE A 330 17.90 16.80 -11.79
CA PHE A 330 17.09 17.95 -12.19
C PHE A 330 17.15 19.10 -11.17
N ASP A 331 17.02 18.79 -9.88
CA ASP A 331 17.03 19.80 -8.82
C ASP A 331 18.38 20.55 -8.78
N ASN A 332 19.48 19.89 -9.15
CA ASN A 332 20.83 20.47 -9.23
C ASN A 332 21.23 20.99 -10.62
N LYS A 333 20.27 21.08 -11.55
CA LYS A 333 20.50 21.60 -12.92
C LYS A 333 21.62 20.87 -13.68
N ALA A 334 21.78 19.57 -13.41
CA ALA A 334 22.71 18.75 -14.16
C ALA A 334 22.34 18.73 -15.65
N PRO A 335 23.32 18.52 -16.56
CA PRO A 335 23.04 18.44 -17.98
C PRO A 335 21.94 17.43 -18.32
N ILE A 336 21.04 17.81 -19.22
CA ILE A 336 19.93 16.96 -19.68
C ILE A 336 20.44 15.64 -20.27
N SER A 337 21.62 15.64 -20.91
CA SER A 337 22.29 14.45 -21.42
C SER A 337 22.58 13.44 -20.32
N GLU A 338 23.06 13.91 -19.17
CA GLU A 338 23.36 13.08 -18.01
C GLU A 338 22.08 12.49 -17.42
N THR A 339 21.05 13.32 -17.25
CA THR A 339 19.74 12.86 -16.73
C THR A 339 19.10 11.81 -17.64
N SER A 340 19.22 11.98 -18.96
CA SER A 340 18.75 10.99 -19.94
C SER A 340 19.55 9.69 -19.88
N SER A 341 20.87 9.77 -19.71
CA SER A 341 21.73 8.61 -19.53
C SER A 341 21.32 7.77 -18.31
N TRP A 342 20.97 8.42 -17.19
CA TRP A 342 20.48 7.72 -16.00
C TRP A 342 19.13 7.02 -16.21
N PHE A 343 18.24 7.60 -17.00
CA PHE A 343 16.99 6.93 -17.39
C PHE A 343 17.22 5.73 -18.32
N GLU A 344 18.18 5.82 -19.24
CA GLU A 344 18.59 4.69 -20.08
C GLU A 344 19.27 3.59 -19.25
N LYS A 345 20.15 3.97 -18.31
CA LYS A 345 20.80 3.04 -17.36
C LYS A 345 19.78 2.28 -16.52
N MET A 346 18.75 2.95 -16.01
CA MET A 346 17.65 2.30 -15.28
C MET A 346 17.02 1.15 -16.08
N LYS A 347 16.79 1.35 -17.38
CA LYS A 347 16.23 0.32 -18.26
C LYS A 347 17.23 -0.78 -18.58
N ALA A 348 18.51 -0.42 -18.79
CA ALA A 348 19.58 -1.38 -19.05
C ALA A 348 19.82 -2.31 -17.85
N ASP A 349 19.69 -1.79 -16.63
CA ASP A 349 19.75 -2.56 -15.38
C ASP A 349 18.47 -3.38 -15.10
N GLY A 350 17.53 -3.41 -16.05
CA GLY A 350 16.30 -4.20 -15.96
C GLY A 350 15.21 -3.61 -15.06
N VAL A 351 15.37 -2.38 -14.59
CA VAL A 351 14.41 -1.72 -13.69
C VAL A 351 13.33 -1.01 -14.52
N VAL A 352 12.10 -1.52 -14.45
CA VAL A 352 10.98 -0.99 -15.26
C VAL A 352 10.53 0.38 -14.72
N PRO A 353 10.53 1.45 -15.54
CA PRO A 353 10.02 2.76 -15.15
C PRO A 353 8.55 2.75 -14.75
N SER A 354 8.22 3.42 -13.65
CA SER A 354 6.85 3.58 -13.15
C SER A 354 6.19 4.86 -13.69
N SER A 355 4.87 5.00 -13.52
CA SER A 355 4.15 6.26 -13.79
C SER A 355 4.78 7.46 -13.07
N PHE A 356 5.29 7.24 -11.85
CA PHE A 356 5.95 8.27 -11.08
C PHE A 356 7.31 8.67 -11.69
N THR A 357 8.06 7.72 -12.24
CA THR A 357 9.32 7.99 -12.98
C THR A 357 9.09 8.95 -14.14
N TYR A 358 8.06 8.69 -14.95
CA TYR A 358 7.70 9.58 -16.06
C TYR A 358 7.23 10.95 -15.58
N SER A 359 6.53 11.02 -14.46
CA SER A 359 6.10 12.30 -13.86
C SER A 359 7.29 13.16 -13.41
N ILE A 360 8.31 12.55 -12.80
CA ILE A 360 9.57 13.24 -12.42
C ILE A 360 10.27 13.78 -13.67
N LEU A 361 10.44 12.95 -14.70
CA LEU A 361 11.10 13.37 -15.94
C LEU A 361 10.35 14.53 -16.60
N ILE A 362 9.02 14.46 -16.67
CA ILE A 362 8.19 15.52 -17.23
C ILE A 362 8.37 16.83 -16.47
N ASP A 363 8.23 16.80 -15.14
CA ASP A 363 8.36 17.99 -14.29
C ASP A 363 9.77 18.60 -14.41
N GLY A 364 10.80 17.77 -14.29
CA GLY A 364 12.19 18.17 -14.39
C GLY A 364 12.55 18.79 -15.75
N PHE A 365 12.17 18.13 -16.85
CA PHE A 365 12.40 18.68 -18.18
C PHE A 365 11.62 19.98 -18.39
N CYS A 366 10.37 20.08 -17.92
CA CYS A 366 9.56 21.29 -18.09
C CYS A 366 10.22 22.50 -17.40
N LYS A 367 10.73 22.31 -16.19
CA LYS A 367 11.48 23.34 -15.46
C LYS A 367 12.76 23.73 -16.21
N ALA A 368 13.56 22.75 -16.61
CA ALA A 368 14.79 23.00 -17.37
C ALA A 368 14.52 23.74 -18.69
N ASN A 369 13.43 23.43 -19.39
CA ASN A 369 13.06 24.13 -20.63
C ASN A 369 12.59 25.57 -20.41
N ARG A 370 11.88 25.86 -19.31
CA ARG A 370 11.52 27.26 -18.97
C ARG A 370 12.78 28.09 -18.70
N GLU A 371 13.72 27.55 -17.93
CA GLU A 371 14.97 28.24 -17.64
C GLU A 371 15.87 28.40 -18.88
N LEU A 372 15.90 27.41 -19.77
CA LEU A 372 16.58 27.52 -21.06
C LEU A 372 15.96 28.61 -21.93
N LYS A 373 14.62 28.71 -21.98
CA LYS A 373 13.91 29.78 -22.71
C LYS A 373 14.27 31.18 -22.22
N GLU A 374 14.46 31.36 -20.91
CA GLU A 374 14.79 32.65 -20.31
C GLU A 374 16.26 33.05 -20.51
N ASN A 375 17.19 32.08 -20.61
CA ASN A 375 18.63 32.36 -20.63
C ASN A 375 19.31 32.19 -21.99
N CYS A 376 18.76 31.40 -22.92
CA CYS A 376 19.31 31.16 -24.26
C CYS A 376 18.17 30.77 -25.21
N GLY A 377 17.78 31.64 -26.13
CA GLY A 377 16.63 31.48 -27.04
C GLY A 377 16.65 30.29 -28.02
N HIS A 378 17.43 29.24 -27.77
CA HIS A 378 17.50 28.01 -28.56
C HIS A 378 17.44 26.79 -27.62
N SER A 379 16.24 26.39 -27.20
CA SER A 379 16.04 25.06 -26.59
C SER A 379 16.44 23.99 -27.60
N SER A 380 17.29 23.02 -27.22
CA SER A 380 17.72 21.99 -28.18
C SER A 380 16.53 21.13 -28.61
N ALA A 381 16.40 20.86 -29.92
CA ALA A 381 15.35 20.02 -30.50
C ALA A 381 15.17 18.66 -29.78
N ARG A 382 16.27 18.13 -29.23
CA ARG A 382 16.29 16.90 -28.42
C ARG A 382 15.44 16.97 -27.15
N VAL A 383 15.36 18.13 -26.48
CA VAL A 383 14.56 18.30 -25.25
C VAL A 383 13.07 18.19 -25.57
N TYR A 384 12.62 18.90 -26.62
CA TYR A 384 11.23 18.79 -27.09
C TYR A 384 10.90 17.36 -27.50
N ALA A 385 11.77 16.70 -28.26
CA ALA A 385 11.60 15.32 -28.69
C ALA A 385 11.39 14.35 -27.51
N VAL A 386 12.21 14.48 -26.45
CA VAL A 386 12.10 13.67 -25.23
C VAL A 386 10.80 13.98 -24.49
N MET A 387 10.47 15.26 -24.28
CA MET A 387 9.22 15.66 -23.60
C MET A 387 7.98 15.13 -24.31
N ILE A 388 7.90 15.29 -25.64
CA ILE A 388 6.77 14.84 -26.46
C ILE A 388 6.59 13.33 -26.30
N LYS A 389 7.67 12.55 -26.32
CA LYS A 389 7.62 11.10 -26.07
C LYS A 389 7.13 10.78 -24.65
N LEU A 390 7.59 11.50 -23.63
CA LEU A 390 7.19 11.26 -22.25
C LEU A 390 5.71 11.59 -22.03
N PHE A 391 5.24 12.74 -22.50
CA PHE A 391 3.83 13.13 -22.42
C PHE A 391 2.92 12.18 -23.22
N GLY A 392 3.35 11.76 -24.42
CA GLY A 392 2.64 10.77 -25.24
C GLY A 392 2.57 9.38 -24.61
N LYS A 393 3.58 8.96 -23.82
CA LYS A 393 3.53 7.73 -23.02
C LYS A 393 2.60 7.83 -21.82
N CYS A 394 2.50 9.00 -21.20
CA CYS A 394 1.63 9.23 -20.04
C CYS A 394 0.15 9.49 -20.40
N GLY A 395 -0.20 9.51 -21.69
CA GLY A 395 -1.57 9.81 -22.14
C GLY A 395 -1.95 11.28 -22.09
N HIS A 396 -1.00 12.18 -21.82
CA HIS A 396 -1.21 13.63 -21.81
C HIS A 396 -0.99 14.22 -23.20
N LEU A 397 -1.84 13.83 -24.16
CA LEU A 397 -1.67 14.19 -25.56
C LEU A 397 -1.73 15.71 -25.81
N SER A 398 -2.65 16.43 -25.14
CA SER A 398 -2.78 17.90 -25.31
C SER A 398 -1.46 18.62 -25.11
N LYS A 399 -0.78 18.35 -23.99
CA LYS A 399 0.54 18.92 -23.68
C LYS A 399 1.62 18.49 -24.69
N ALA A 400 1.56 17.26 -25.19
CA ALA A 400 2.50 16.81 -26.22
C ALA A 400 2.32 17.58 -27.54
N VAL A 401 1.08 17.84 -27.94
CA VAL A 401 0.75 18.66 -29.12
C VAL A 401 1.16 20.12 -28.92
N ASP A 402 0.90 20.69 -27.73
CA ASP A 402 1.31 22.06 -27.40
C ASP A 402 2.82 22.24 -27.52
N LEU A 403 3.60 21.29 -26.97
CA LEU A 403 5.06 21.30 -27.06
C LEU A 403 5.57 21.12 -28.48
N PHE A 404 4.91 20.31 -29.30
CA PHE A 404 5.26 20.13 -30.70
C PHE A 404 5.02 21.40 -31.52
N ASN A 405 3.89 22.07 -31.29
CA ASN A 405 3.58 23.35 -31.94
C ASN A 405 4.52 24.46 -31.47
N GLU A 406 4.87 24.46 -30.19
CA GLU A 406 5.87 25.37 -29.63
C GLU A 406 7.26 25.14 -30.25
N MET A 407 7.69 23.89 -30.39
CA MET A 407 8.94 23.53 -31.04
C MET A 407 9.02 24.11 -32.46
N LYS A 408 7.94 23.99 -33.24
CA LYS A 408 7.82 24.59 -34.58
C LYS A 408 7.88 26.12 -34.56
N LYS A 409 7.18 26.77 -33.63
CA LYS A 409 7.17 28.24 -33.48
C LYS A 409 8.55 28.82 -33.16
N LEU A 410 9.36 28.08 -32.41
CA LEU A 410 10.72 28.48 -32.04
C LEU A 410 11.77 28.15 -33.13
N GLY A 411 11.35 27.69 -34.31
CA GLY A 411 12.26 27.38 -35.41
C GLY A 411 13.10 26.11 -35.20
N CYS A 412 12.74 25.28 -34.22
CA CYS A 412 13.38 23.97 -34.02
C CYS A 412 12.70 22.96 -34.94
N ASN A 413 13.40 22.50 -35.98
CA ASN A 413 12.84 21.53 -36.92
C ASN A 413 12.62 20.17 -36.22
N PRO A 414 11.37 19.66 -36.14
CA PRO A 414 11.10 18.35 -35.58
C PRO A 414 11.74 17.26 -36.44
N ASP A 415 12.43 16.32 -35.80
CA ASP A 415 13.01 15.17 -36.47
C ASP A 415 12.02 14.00 -36.58
N VAL A 416 12.40 12.94 -37.32
CA VAL A 416 11.62 11.70 -37.48
C VAL A 416 11.19 11.12 -36.14
N TYR A 417 12.08 11.18 -35.14
CA TYR A 417 11.80 10.66 -33.81
C TYR A 417 10.71 11.45 -33.08
N THR A 418 10.70 12.77 -33.21
CA THR A 418 9.69 13.66 -32.61
C THR A 418 8.30 13.42 -33.21
N TYR A 419 8.21 13.33 -34.54
CA TYR A 419 6.97 12.97 -35.23
C TYR A 419 6.47 11.58 -34.78
N ASN A 420 7.35 10.58 -34.76
CA ASN A 420 7.02 9.22 -34.31
C ASN A 420 6.52 9.18 -32.86
N ALA A 421 7.14 9.96 -31.97
CA ALA A 421 6.73 10.06 -30.58
C ALA A 421 5.31 10.65 -30.43
N LEU A 422 5.00 11.73 -31.16
CA LEU A 422 3.68 12.35 -31.13
C LEU A 422 2.61 11.45 -31.76
N MET A 423 2.89 10.85 -32.93
CA MET A 423 1.98 9.90 -33.58
C MET A 423 1.68 8.71 -32.66
N SER A 424 2.68 8.14 -31.98
CA SER A 424 2.45 7.05 -31.02
C SER A 424 1.56 7.48 -29.84
N GLY A 425 1.70 8.73 -29.38
CA GLY A 425 0.82 9.34 -28.37
C GLY A 425 -0.63 9.47 -28.86
N MET A 426 -0.84 9.99 -30.08
CA MET A 426 -2.15 10.14 -30.71
C MET A 426 -2.86 8.80 -30.91
N ILE A 427 -2.13 7.79 -31.41
CA ILE A 427 -2.66 6.43 -31.57
C ILE A 427 -3.12 5.85 -30.22
N ARG A 428 -2.35 6.05 -29.14
CA ARG A 428 -2.70 5.55 -27.80
C ARG A 428 -3.93 6.27 -27.22
N ALA A 429 -4.18 7.52 -27.61
CA ALA A 429 -5.37 8.29 -27.27
C ALA A 429 -6.58 7.99 -28.18
N GLY A 430 -6.44 7.13 -29.19
CA GLY A 430 -7.50 6.77 -30.13
C GLY A 430 -7.69 7.75 -31.30
N MET A 431 -6.84 8.76 -31.44
CA MET A 431 -6.95 9.82 -32.46
C MET A 431 -6.20 9.43 -33.74
N ILE A 432 -6.67 8.38 -34.42
CA ILE A 432 -5.95 7.76 -35.55
C ILE A 432 -5.91 8.68 -36.78
N ASP A 433 -7.01 9.36 -37.09
CA ASP A 433 -7.10 10.20 -38.29
C ASP A 433 -6.17 11.40 -38.18
N GLU A 434 -6.04 11.98 -36.97
CA GLU A 434 -5.05 13.03 -36.68
C GLU A 434 -3.62 12.51 -36.79
N ALA A 435 -3.33 11.32 -36.27
CA ALA A 435 -2.02 10.69 -36.43
C ALA A 435 -1.67 10.46 -37.91
N HIS A 436 -2.64 10.02 -38.73
CA HIS A 436 -2.46 9.83 -40.16
C HIS A 436 -2.29 11.16 -40.91
N SER A 437 -2.95 12.23 -40.47
CA SER A 437 -2.70 13.58 -40.98
C SER A 437 -1.32 14.08 -40.61
N LEU A 438 -0.86 13.82 -39.39
CA LEU A 438 0.47 14.19 -38.92
C LEU A 438 1.57 13.51 -39.76
N LEU A 439 1.38 12.26 -40.19
CA LEU A 439 2.29 11.58 -41.13
C LEU A 439 2.41 12.32 -42.47
N ARG A 440 1.31 12.85 -43.03
CA ARG A 440 1.37 13.66 -44.26
C ARG A 440 2.09 14.99 -44.03
N THR A 441 1.80 15.66 -42.92
CA THR A 441 2.51 16.91 -42.58
C THR A 441 4.00 16.68 -42.36
N MET A 442 4.41 15.48 -41.93
CA MET A 442 5.82 15.12 -41.82
C MET A 442 6.51 15.11 -43.19
N GLU A 443 5.87 14.52 -44.20
CA GLU A 443 6.34 14.51 -45.59
C GLU A 443 6.38 15.93 -46.20
N GLU A 444 5.33 16.73 -45.98
CA GLU A 444 5.22 18.12 -46.45
C GLU A 444 6.30 19.03 -45.86
N ASN A 445 6.71 18.79 -44.61
CA ASN A 445 7.79 19.52 -43.95
C ASN A 445 9.20 19.01 -44.33
N GLY A 446 9.31 18.11 -45.32
CA GLY A 446 10.58 17.58 -45.80
C GLY A 446 11.24 16.54 -44.89
N CYS A 447 10.51 16.01 -43.89
CA CYS A 447 10.99 14.91 -43.05
C CYS A 447 10.50 13.58 -43.66
N THR A 448 11.42 12.75 -44.17
CA THR A 448 11.06 11.46 -44.77
C THR A 448 10.64 10.45 -43.70
N PRO A 449 9.40 9.93 -43.73
CA PRO A 449 8.97 8.93 -42.75
C PRO A 449 9.73 7.61 -42.93
N ASP A 450 10.16 7.04 -41.81
CA ASP A 450 10.85 5.75 -41.77
C ASP A 450 9.86 4.57 -41.70
N LEU A 451 10.39 3.34 -41.72
CA LEU A 451 9.58 2.12 -41.54
C LEU A 451 8.79 2.16 -40.22
N ASN A 452 9.41 2.67 -39.15
CA ASN A 452 8.77 2.79 -37.84
C ASN A 452 7.57 3.77 -37.86
N SER A 453 7.66 4.88 -38.59
CA SER A 453 6.57 5.86 -38.78
C SER A 453 5.32 5.19 -39.36
N HIS A 454 5.52 4.38 -40.39
CA HIS A 454 4.45 3.64 -41.04
C HIS A 454 3.89 2.52 -40.15
N ASN A 455 4.76 1.81 -39.42
CA ASN A 455 4.35 0.77 -38.47
C ASN A 455 3.53 1.34 -37.29
N ILE A 456 3.81 2.56 -36.83
CA ILE A 456 3.02 3.23 -35.78
C ILE A 456 1.58 3.43 -36.25
N ILE A 457 1.39 3.95 -37.46
CA ILE A 457 0.07 4.15 -38.06
C ILE A 457 -0.62 2.81 -38.33
N LEU A 458 0.11 1.83 -38.86
CA LEU A 458 -0.40 0.49 -39.14
C LEU A 458 -0.92 -0.19 -37.86
N ASN A 459 -0.20 -0.10 -36.75
CA ASN A 459 -0.62 -0.61 -35.45
C ASN A 459 -1.86 0.12 -34.93
N GLY A 460 -1.91 1.45 -35.09
CA GLY A 460 -3.12 2.23 -34.76
C GLY A 460 -4.35 1.77 -35.53
N LEU A 461 -4.23 1.67 -36.86
CA LEU A 461 -5.31 1.19 -37.73
C LEU A 461 -5.72 -0.26 -37.39
N ALA A 462 -4.75 -1.13 -37.12
CA ALA A 462 -4.98 -2.52 -36.74
C ALA A 462 -5.73 -2.66 -35.41
N ARG A 463 -5.57 -1.72 -34.46
CA ARG A 463 -6.22 -1.77 -33.14
C ARG A 463 -7.60 -1.15 -33.14
N THR A 464 -7.78 -0.01 -33.80
CA THR A 464 -8.98 0.83 -33.66
C THR A 464 -9.57 1.31 -34.98
N GLY A 465 -8.82 1.27 -36.09
CA GLY A 465 -9.27 1.74 -37.42
C GLY A 465 -9.91 0.68 -38.31
N GLY A 466 -9.78 -0.60 -37.93
CA GLY A 466 -10.36 -1.73 -38.64
C GLY A 466 -9.43 -2.38 -39.69
N PRO A 467 -9.71 -3.65 -40.05
CA PRO A 467 -8.80 -4.49 -40.84
C PRO A 467 -8.59 -4.00 -42.28
N LYS A 468 -9.61 -3.44 -42.93
CA LYS A 468 -9.51 -2.94 -44.33
C LYS A 468 -8.50 -1.81 -44.46
N ARG A 469 -8.59 -0.80 -43.57
CA ARG A 469 -7.65 0.33 -43.54
C ARG A 469 -6.22 -0.12 -43.21
N ALA A 470 -6.06 -1.17 -42.38
CA ALA A 470 -4.75 -1.75 -42.09
C ALA A 470 -4.12 -2.44 -43.31
N ILE A 471 -4.91 -3.20 -44.09
CA ILE A 471 -4.46 -3.79 -45.36
C ILE A 471 -4.08 -2.70 -46.37
N GLU A 472 -4.92 -1.67 -46.53
CA GLU A 472 -4.66 -0.54 -47.43
C GLU A 472 -3.34 0.16 -47.08
N MET A 473 -3.07 0.36 -45.79
CA MET A 473 -1.82 0.96 -45.32
C MET A 473 -0.61 0.07 -45.64
N LEU A 474 -0.72 -1.25 -45.44
CA LEU A 474 0.35 -2.19 -45.80
C LEU A 474 0.62 -2.20 -47.30
N THR A 475 -0.42 -2.13 -48.12
CA THR A 475 -0.30 -2.00 -49.59
C THR A 475 0.34 -0.66 -49.97
N LYS A 476 -0.02 0.43 -49.29
CA LYS A 476 0.62 1.74 -49.47
C LYS A 476 2.12 1.68 -49.16
N MET A 477 2.53 1.00 -48.09
CA MET A 477 3.96 0.81 -47.76
C MET A 477 4.72 0.11 -48.91
N LYS A 478 4.14 -0.94 -49.47
CA LYS A 478 4.72 -1.67 -50.63
C LYS A 478 4.83 -0.79 -51.87
N ASN A 479 3.78 -0.01 -52.17
CA ASN A 479 3.75 0.89 -53.33
C ASN A 479 4.77 2.02 -53.22
N LEU A 480 5.05 2.49 -51.99
CA LEU A 480 6.08 3.49 -51.70
C LEU A 480 7.51 2.90 -51.66
N LYS A 481 7.70 1.64 -52.07
CA LYS A 481 8.98 0.89 -52.01
C LYS A 481 9.57 0.75 -50.60
N ILE A 482 8.76 0.95 -49.56
CA ILE A 482 9.16 0.69 -48.17
C ILE A 482 8.89 -0.80 -47.93
N LYS A 483 9.97 -1.59 -47.77
CA LYS A 483 9.84 -3.03 -47.53
C LYS A 483 9.22 -3.27 -46.15
N PRO A 484 8.00 -3.85 -46.06
CA PRO A 484 7.42 -4.19 -44.77
C PRO A 484 8.25 -5.29 -44.09
N ASP A 485 8.38 -5.19 -42.78
CA ASP A 485 9.09 -6.16 -41.94
C ASP A 485 8.14 -7.19 -41.32
N ALA A 486 8.70 -8.16 -40.58
CA ALA A 486 7.90 -9.17 -39.88
C ALA A 486 6.85 -8.54 -38.95
N VAL A 487 7.17 -7.41 -38.29
CA VAL A 487 6.26 -6.67 -37.40
C VAL A 487 5.08 -6.09 -38.18
N SER A 488 5.31 -5.58 -39.39
CA SER A 488 4.25 -5.07 -40.27
C SER A 488 3.24 -6.17 -40.60
N TYR A 489 3.73 -7.33 -41.03
CA TYR A 489 2.88 -8.48 -41.39
C TYR A 489 2.14 -9.05 -40.17
N SER A 490 2.84 -9.26 -39.04
CA SER A 490 2.22 -9.81 -37.83
C SER A 490 1.15 -8.90 -37.25
N THR A 491 1.34 -7.58 -37.32
CA THR A 491 0.36 -6.58 -36.86
C THR A 491 -0.95 -6.65 -37.66
N VAL A 492 -0.87 -6.78 -38.99
CA VAL A 492 -2.07 -6.90 -39.85
C VAL A 492 -2.70 -8.29 -39.71
N LEU A 493 -1.90 -9.36 -39.63
CA LEU A 493 -2.41 -10.73 -39.39
C LEU A 493 -3.18 -10.81 -38.07
N GLY A 494 -2.64 -10.24 -36.99
CA GLY A 494 -3.33 -10.17 -35.69
C GLY A 494 -4.59 -9.30 -35.71
N CYS A 495 -4.69 -8.32 -36.62
CA CYS A 495 -5.93 -7.58 -36.86
C CYS A 495 -6.97 -8.42 -37.60
N LEU A 496 -6.56 -9.09 -38.68
CA LEU A 496 -7.44 -9.90 -39.51
C LEU A 496 -8.01 -11.11 -38.76
N SER A 497 -7.18 -11.75 -37.93
CA SER A 497 -7.61 -12.82 -37.01
C SER A 497 -8.70 -12.32 -36.05
N ARG A 498 -8.47 -11.21 -35.34
CA ARG A 498 -9.47 -10.62 -34.42
C ARG A 498 -10.76 -10.19 -35.12
N ALA A 499 -10.69 -9.83 -36.39
CA ALA A 499 -11.85 -9.42 -37.19
C ALA A 499 -12.54 -10.57 -37.94
N GLY A 500 -12.05 -11.81 -37.84
CA GLY A 500 -12.61 -12.97 -38.53
C GLY A 500 -12.43 -12.96 -40.06
N MET A 501 -11.46 -12.19 -40.59
CA MET A 501 -11.21 -12.09 -42.04
C MET A 501 -10.18 -13.13 -42.49
N PHE A 502 -10.56 -14.41 -42.41
CA PHE A 502 -9.66 -15.56 -42.55
C PHE A 502 -9.06 -15.71 -43.96
N GLU A 503 -9.82 -15.45 -45.01
CA GLU A 503 -9.33 -15.56 -46.39
C GLU A 503 -8.21 -14.55 -46.68
N GLU A 504 -8.40 -13.31 -46.24
CA GLU A 504 -7.40 -12.25 -46.37
C GLU A 504 -6.17 -12.52 -45.49
N ALA A 505 -6.37 -13.08 -44.29
CA ALA A 505 -5.26 -13.52 -43.44
C ALA A 505 -4.43 -14.62 -44.10
N ALA A 506 -5.08 -15.61 -44.73
CA ALA A 506 -4.39 -16.70 -45.43
C ALA A 506 -3.61 -16.21 -46.68
N LYS A 507 -4.16 -15.25 -47.42
CA LYS A 507 -3.44 -14.59 -48.53
C LYS A 507 -2.19 -13.86 -48.01
N LEU A 508 -2.34 -13.11 -46.92
CA LEU A 508 -1.25 -12.35 -46.33
C LEU A 508 -0.13 -13.25 -45.74
N MET A 509 -0.46 -14.43 -45.23
CA MET A 509 0.53 -15.42 -44.79
C MET A 509 1.36 -16.00 -45.93
N LYS A 510 0.73 -16.28 -47.07
CA LYS A 510 1.45 -16.75 -48.27
C LYS A 510 2.41 -15.68 -48.76
N GLU A 511 1.97 -14.42 -48.70
CA GLU A 511 2.79 -13.27 -49.06
C GLU A 511 3.96 -13.05 -48.07
N MET A 512 3.73 -13.19 -46.77
CA MET A 512 4.76 -13.10 -45.74
C MET A 512 5.86 -14.16 -45.95
N LYS A 513 5.48 -15.40 -46.26
CA LYS A 513 6.40 -16.49 -46.59
C LYS A 513 7.15 -16.25 -47.89
N ALA A 514 6.46 -15.76 -48.93
CA ALA A 514 7.09 -15.38 -50.19
C ALA A 514 8.09 -14.22 -50.03
N SER A 515 7.88 -13.37 -49.03
CA SER A 515 8.78 -12.27 -48.65
C SER A 515 9.96 -12.72 -47.78
N GLY A 516 10.07 -14.02 -47.45
CA GLY A 516 11.20 -14.60 -46.72
C GLY A 516 11.10 -14.51 -45.19
N PHE A 517 9.92 -14.21 -44.63
CA PHE A 517 9.72 -14.17 -43.18
C PHE A 517 9.07 -15.47 -42.68
N GLU A 518 9.62 -16.03 -41.62
CA GLU A 518 9.04 -17.18 -40.92
C GLU A 518 7.92 -16.74 -39.98
N TYR A 519 6.96 -17.64 -39.76
CA TYR A 519 5.86 -17.39 -38.85
C TYR A 519 6.34 -17.45 -37.41
N ASP A 520 6.10 -16.39 -36.63
CA ASP A 520 6.36 -16.41 -35.20
C ASP A 520 5.24 -17.20 -34.45
N LEU A 521 5.55 -17.61 -33.21
CA LEU A 521 4.63 -18.38 -32.36
C LEU A 521 3.29 -17.66 -32.11
N ILE A 522 3.33 -16.32 -32.12
CA ILE A 522 2.18 -15.44 -31.94
C ILE A 522 1.27 -15.49 -33.17
N THR A 523 1.85 -15.55 -34.36
CA THR A 523 1.14 -15.66 -35.65
C THR A 523 0.43 -17.01 -35.77
N TYR A 524 1.09 -18.10 -35.37
CA TYR A 524 0.47 -19.43 -35.33
C TYR A 524 -0.67 -19.52 -34.30
N SER A 525 -0.45 -19.07 -33.06
CA SER A 525 -1.47 -19.12 -32.00
C SER A 525 -2.69 -18.25 -32.31
N SER A 526 -2.49 -17.02 -32.82
CA SER A 526 -3.57 -16.11 -33.18
C SER A 526 -4.47 -16.65 -34.29
N ILE A 527 -3.96 -17.53 -35.16
CA ILE A 527 -4.74 -18.15 -36.23
C ILE A 527 -5.39 -19.44 -35.76
N LEU A 528 -4.71 -20.27 -34.96
CA LEU A 528 -5.31 -21.48 -34.37
C LEU A 528 -6.50 -21.15 -33.48
N GLU A 529 -6.41 -20.09 -32.66
CA GLU A 529 -7.52 -19.60 -31.85
C GLU A 529 -8.68 -19.08 -32.71
N ALA A 530 -8.38 -18.58 -33.90
CA ALA A 530 -9.36 -18.00 -34.81
C ALA A 530 -10.00 -19.07 -35.72
N VAL A 531 -9.28 -20.12 -36.13
CA VAL A 531 -9.81 -21.29 -36.83
C VAL A 531 -10.68 -22.15 -35.90
N GLY A 532 -10.28 -22.32 -34.63
CA GLY A 532 -11.09 -23.02 -33.64
C GLY A 532 -12.47 -22.38 -33.38
N LYS A 533 -12.59 -21.05 -33.53
CA LYS A 533 -13.89 -20.35 -33.45
C LYS A 533 -14.80 -20.55 -34.66
N VAL A 534 -14.23 -20.73 -35.86
CA VAL A 534 -15.00 -21.00 -37.08
C VAL A 534 -15.63 -22.40 -37.03
N ASP A 535 -14.94 -23.36 -36.44
CA ASP A 535 -15.47 -24.71 -36.24
C ASP A 535 -16.57 -24.75 -35.17
N GLU A 536 -16.56 -23.84 -34.18
CA GLU A 536 -17.67 -23.69 -33.22
C GLU A 536 -18.91 -23.00 -33.85
N ASP A 537 -18.73 -21.92 -34.62
CA ASP A 537 -19.85 -21.19 -35.24
C ASP A 537 -20.52 -21.95 -36.40
N ASN A 538 -19.76 -22.75 -37.16
CA ASN A 538 -20.33 -23.64 -38.20
C ASN A 538 -21.10 -24.83 -37.62
N ASN A 539 -20.80 -25.25 -36.38
CA ASN A 539 -21.57 -26.28 -35.68
C ASN A 539 -22.86 -25.74 -35.04
N LEU A 540 -22.97 -24.43 -34.82
CA LEU A 540 -24.19 -23.76 -34.29
C LEU A 540 -25.23 -23.43 -35.37
N THR A 541 -24.83 -23.39 -36.64
CA THR A 541 -25.73 -23.11 -37.79
C THR A 541 -26.26 -24.37 -38.47
N ALA A 542 -25.92 -25.56 -37.97
CA ALA A 542 -26.32 -26.87 -38.49
C ALA A 542 -27.44 -27.58 -37.69
N PHE A 543 -28.25 -26.84 -36.91
CA PHE A 543 -29.39 -27.38 -36.18
C PHE A 543 -30.74 -26.85 -36.68
#